data_AF-A0A1F6GAX9-F1
#
_entry.id   AF-A0A1F6GAX9-F1
#
_cell.length_a   1.000
_cell.length_b   1.000
_cell.length_c   1.000
_cell.angle_alpha   90.00
_cell.angle_beta   90.00
_cell.angle_gamma   90.00
#
_symmetry.space_group_name_H-M   'P 1'
#
loop_
_entity.id
_entity.type
_entity.pdbx_description
1 polymer ?
#
loop_
_entity_poly.entity_id
_entity_poly.type
_entity_poly.pdbx_seq_one_letter_code
_entity_poly.pdbx_strand_id
1 'polypeptide(L)'
;MILSRRDCFKTGILGSLTLVLGPFSTSAFELNWLDPKGAAIFRALIPQFLEGTEVYAVQDVLEGVDRAIGGLEPATQAELRELTNLLSFPLTRFFLSGLWSPWEEAQAEQLKAFLDRWRNSRFALFRAGYQGMAELVMASYYGNPNGWSAIGYPGPPVLSK
;
A
#
# COMPACT_ATOMS: atom_id res chain seq x y z
N MET A 1 -42.54 19.74 -9.08
CA MET A 1 -41.50 19.48 -10.10
C MET A 1 -40.54 18.45 -9.48
N ILE A 2 -40.77 17.17 -9.79
CA ILE A 2 -40.15 16.02 -9.12
C ILE A 2 -38.93 15.60 -9.95
N LEU A 3 -37.73 15.75 -9.39
CA LEU A 3 -36.50 15.34 -10.06
C LEU A 3 -36.26 13.84 -9.88
N SER A 4 -35.93 13.21 -11.00
CA SER A 4 -35.85 11.77 -11.27
C SER A 4 -34.61 11.13 -10.62
N ARG A 5 -34.81 9.98 -9.94
CA ARG A 5 -33.80 9.24 -9.15
C ARG A 5 -33.00 8.20 -9.96
N ARG A 6 -32.71 8.42 -11.25
CA ARG A 6 -32.18 7.34 -12.12
C ARG A 6 -30.74 7.46 -12.61
N ASP A 7 -30.01 8.53 -12.26
CA ASP A 7 -28.61 8.68 -12.72
C ASP A 7 -27.55 8.59 -11.62
N CYS A 8 -27.93 8.25 -10.39
CA CYS A 8 -26.99 8.11 -9.26
C CYS A 8 -26.55 6.64 -9.04
N PHE A 9 -26.20 5.93 -10.11
CA PHE A 9 -25.66 4.55 -10.02
C PHE A 9 -24.42 4.31 -10.89
N LYS A 10 -23.70 5.36 -11.29
CA LYS A 10 -22.35 5.24 -11.88
C LYS A 10 -21.27 5.60 -10.86
N THR A 11 -21.26 4.94 -9.71
CA THR A 11 -20.25 5.17 -8.67
C THR A 11 -19.80 3.86 -8.05
N GLY A 12 -18.51 3.55 -8.24
CA GLY A 12 -17.66 2.83 -7.30
C GLY A 12 -18.06 1.42 -6.91
N ILE A 13 -17.74 0.44 -7.76
CA ILE A 13 -17.52 -0.93 -7.32
C ILE A 13 -16.15 -1.33 -7.85
N LEU A 14 -15.19 -1.47 -6.96
CA LEU A 14 -14.31 -2.64 -6.83
C LEU A 14 -13.40 -2.39 -5.62
N GLY A 15 -13.77 -2.99 -4.49
CA GLY A 15 -13.04 -2.91 -3.23
C GLY A 15 -13.45 -4.07 -2.35
N SER A 16 -13.51 -5.27 -2.95
CA SER A 16 -13.80 -6.52 -2.25
C SER A 16 -12.46 -7.15 -1.89
N LEU A 17 -11.94 -6.84 -0.70
CA LEU A 17 -10.76 -7.52 -0.15
C LEU A 17 -11.16 -8.93 0.32
N THR A 18 -11.02 -9.93 -0.55
CA THR A 18 -10.95 -11.33 -0.13
C THR A 18 -9.59 -11.57 0.51
N LEU A 19 -9.56 -11.54 1.85
CA LEU A 19 -8.36 -11.78 2.65
C LEU A 19 -7.97 -13.26 2.56
N VAL A 20 -7.12 -13.62 1.61
CA VAL A 20 -6.47 -14.94 1.55
C VAL A 20 -5.17 -14.86 2.34
N LEU A 21 -5.17 -15.40 3.56
CA LEU A 21 -3.96 -15.60 4.34
C LEU A 21 -3.18 -16.79 3.76
N GLY A 22 -2.22 -16.52 2.88
CA GLY A 22 -1.27 -17.52 2.40
C GLY A 22 -0.19 -17.86 3.45
N PRO A 23 0.40 -19.07 3.42
CA PRO A 23 1.48 -19.44 4.34
C PRO A 23 2.74 -18.58 4.08
N PHE A 24 3.33 -18.04 5.15
CA PHE A 24 4.63 -17.36 5.12
C PHE A 24 5.73 -18.40 4.86
N SER A 25 6.37 -18.36 3.69
CA SER A 25 7.57 -19.15 3.38
C SER A 25 8.81 -18.27 3.44
N THR A 26 9.81 -18.67 4.22
CA THR A 26 11.12 -18.03 4.31
C THR A 26 12.07 -18.66 3.28
N SER A 27 12.16 -18.06 2.09
CA SER A 27 13.23 -18.33 1.12
C SER A 27 13.91 -17.01 0.77
N ALA A 28 15.21 -17.05 0.43
CA ALA A 28 16.04 -15.89 0.11
C ALA A 28 15.25 -14.85 -0.72
N PHE A 29 15.14 -13.64 -0.17
CA PHE A 29 14.21 -12.58 -0.59
C PHE A 29 14.33 -12.24 -2.09
N GLU A 30 13.45 -12.82 -2.89
CA GLU A 30 13.10 -12.29 -4.20
C GLU A 30 11.68 -11.73 -4.10
N LEU A 31 11.55 -10.41 -4.34
CA LEU A 31 10.24 -9.79 -4.51
C LEU A 31 9.65 -10.32 -5.82
N ASN A 32 8.48 -10.95 -5.75
CA ASN A 32 7.89 -11.66 -6.89
C ASN A 32 7.09 -10.72 -7.78
N TRP A 33 6.47 -9.69 -7.21
CA TRP A 33 5.62 -8.75 -7.93
C TRP A 33 6.26 -7.37 -8.02
N LEU A 34 6.78 -6.83 -6.92
CA LEU A 34 7.41 -5.51 -6.89
C LEU A 34 8.72 -5.54 -7.67
N ASP A 35 8.77 -4.73 -8.73
CA ASP A 35 10.01 -4.46 -9.44
C ASP A 35 10.88 -3.50 -8.61
N PRO A 36 12.17 -3.31 -8.93
CA PRO A 36 13.04 -2.45 -8.14
C PRO A 36 12.51 -1.03 -7.92
N LYS A 37 11.77 -0.49 -8.90
CA LYS A 37 11.18 0.85 -8.83
C LYS A 37 9.98 0.89 -7.88
N GLY A 38 9.05 -0.06 -7.99
CA GLY A 38 7.95 -0.21 -7.03
C GLY A 38 8.46 -0.43 -5.60
N ALA A 39 9.49 -1.26 -5.45
CA ALA A 39 10.14 -1.52 -4.17
C ALA A 39 10.75 -0.25 -3.55
N ALA A 40 11.34 0.64 -4.34
CA ALA A 40 11.88 1.92 -3.87
C ALA A 40 10.77 2.84 -3.33
N ILE A 41 9.62 2.90 -4.01
CA ILE A 41 8.46 3.69 -3.57
C ILE A 41 7.97 3.20 -2.20
N PHE A 42 7.63 1.91 -2.09
CA PHE A 42 7.11 1.38 -0.83
C PHE A 42 8.14 1.44 0.29
N ARG A 43 9.42 1.16 0.01
CA ARG A 43 10.50 1.28 1.01
C ARG A 43 10.59 2.69 1.60
N ALA A 44 10.43 3.73 0.77
CA ALA A 44 10.43 5.11 1.24
C ALA A 44 9.16 5.46 2.05
N LEU A 45 8.01 4.91 1.66
CA LEU A 45 6.72 5.25 2.26
C LEU A 45 6.37 4.45 3.53
N ILE A 46 6.86 3.21 3.67
CA ILE A 46 6.57 2.34 4.83
C ILE A 46 6.82 3.06 6.16
N PRO A 47 7.97 3.72 6.41
CA PRO A 47 8.20 4.43 7.67
C PRO A 47 7.22 5.57 7.93
N GLN A 48 6.65 6.17 6.87
CA GLN A 48 5.71 7.29 7.00
C GLN A 48 4.30 6.81 7.37
N PHE A 49 3.90 5.62 6.91
CA PHE A 49 2.63 5.00 7.32
C PHE A 49 2.70 4.39 8.72
N LEU A 50 3.90 3.96 9.13
CA LEU A 50 4.16 3.30 10.41
C LEU A 50 4.72 4.25 11.48
N GLU A 51 4.64 5.56 11.26
CA GLU A 51 5.10 6.56 12.23
C GLU A 51 4.45 6.35 13.61
N GLY A 52 5.27 6.25 14.65
CA GLY A 52 4.82 5.97 16.02
C GLY A 52 4.65 4.49 16.37
N THR A 53 4.97 3.57 15.46
CA THR A 53 5.07 2.13 15.74
C THR A 53 6.52 1.69 15.85
N GLU A 54 6.80 0.66 16.65
CA GLU A 54 8.11 0.01 16.60
C GLU A 54 8.23 -0.76 15.28
N VAL A 55 8.95 -0.20 14.32
CA VAL A 55 9.20 -0.86 13.04
C VAL A 55 10.30 -1.90 13.24
N TYR A 56 9.90 -3.16 13.36
CA TYR A 56 10.81 -4.28 13.60
C TYR A 56 11.68 -4.63 12.38
N ALA A 57 11.22 -4.33 11.14
CA ALA A 57 12.05 -4.31 9.93
C ALA A 57 11.25 -3.78 8.72
N VAL A 58 11.70 -2.68 8.07
CA VAL A 58 11.08 -2.16 6.83
C VAL A 58 11.06 -3.20 5.71
N GLN A 59 12.08 -4.06 5.64
CA GLN A 59 12.18 -5.10 4.62
C GLN A 59 11.09 -6.17 4.78
N ASP A 60 10.83 -6.62 6.01
CA ASP A 60 9.77 -7.60 6.26
C ASP A 60 8.38 -7.07 5.85
N VAL A 61 8.12 -5.77 6.12
CA VAL A 61 6.88 -5.12 5.68
C VAL A 61 6.82 -5.04 4.17
N LEU A 62 7.95 -4.74 3.51
CA LEU A 62 8.02 -4.66 2.05
C LEU A 62 7.71 -6.02 1.37
N GLU A 63 8.20 -7.13 1.91
CA GLU A 63 7.80 -8.46 1.43
C GLU A 63 6.33 -8.77 1.69
N GLY A 64 5.82 -8.36 2.85
CA GLY A 64 4.40 -8.49 3.14
C GLY A 64 3.57 -7.77 2.09
N VAL A 65 4.00 -6.57 1.67
CA VAL A 65 3.35 -5.81 0.60
C VAL A 65 3.46 -6.56 -0.72
N ASP A 66 4.63 -7.07 -1.09
CA ASP A 66 4.83 -7.86 -2.31
C ASP A 66 3.88 -9.06 -2.38
N ARG A 67 3.81 -9.85 -1.30
CA ARG A 67 2.90 -11.00 -1.20
C ARG A 67 1.43 -10.59 -1.18
N ALA A 68 1.09 -9.51 -0.48
CA ALA A 68 -0.27 -8.98 -0.44
C ALA A 68 -0.74 -8.59 -1.84
N ILE A 69 0.11 -7.89 -2.61
CA ILE A 69 -0.20 -7.54 -4.00
C ILE A 69 -0.33 -8.79 -4.87
N GLY A 70 0.55 -9.77 -4.71
CA GLY A 70 0.47 -11.05 -5.43
C GLY A 70 -0.84 -11.83 -5.19
N GLY A 71 -1.51 -11.59 -4.07
CA GLY A 71 -2.81 -12.19 -3.73
C GLY A 71 -4.05 -11.43 -4.24
N LEU A 72 -3.89 -10.23 -4.81
CA LEU A 72 -5.00 -9.43 -5.32
C LEU A 72 -5.52 -9.94 -6.67
N GLU A 73 -6.74 -9.52 -7.05
CA GLU A 73 -7.26 -9.78 -8.39
C GLU A 73 -6.36 -9.17 -9.48
N PRO A 74 -6.22 -9.81 -10.66
CA PRO A 74 -5.32 -9.33 -11.72
C PRO A 74 -5.57 -7.88 -12.16
N ALA A 75 -6.84 -7.42 -12.14
CA ALA A 75 -7.19 -6.04 -12.47
C ALA A 75 -6.58 -5.04 -11.47
N THR A 76 -6.70 -5.32 -10.17
CA THR A 76 -6.12 -4.47 -9.12
C THR A 76 -4.59 -4.50 -9.15
N GLN A 77 -3.99 -5.65 -9.46
CA GLN A 77 -2.54 -5.71 -9.70
C GLN A 77 -2.13 -4.79 -10.85
N ALA A 78 -2.86 -4.80 -11.97
CA ALA A 78 -2.56 -3.92 -13.11
C ALA A 78 -2.65 -2.43 -12.74
N GLU A 79 -3.67 -2.03 -11.98
CA GLU A 79 -3.81 -0.65 -11.48
C GLU A 79 -2.63 -0.24 -10.59
N LEU A 80 -2.20 -1.13 -9.68
CA LEU A 80 -1.02 -0.88 -8.84
C LEU A 80 0.26 -0.77 -9.67
N ARG A 81 0.40 -1.55 -10.75
CA ARG A 81 1.54 -1.46 -11.66
C ARG A 81 1.56 -0.13 -12.38
N GLU A 82 0.42 0.34 -12.85
CA GLU A 82 0.31 1.64 -13.50
C GLU A 82 0.66 2.77 -12.52
N LEU A 83 0.12 2.70 -11.30
CA LEU A 83 0.43 3.64 -10.23
C LEU A 83 1.95 3.71 -9.94
N THR A 84 2.60 2.57 -9.71
CA THR A 84 4.04 2.55 -9.41
C THR A 84 4.86 3.01 -10.60
N ASN A 85 4.48 2.66 -11.83
CA ASN A 85 5.14 3.16 -13.04
C ASN A 85 5.07 4.69 -13.17
N LEU A 86 3.88 5.27 -12.97
CA LEU A 86 3.69 6.72 -13.00
C LEU A 86 4.48 7.42 -11.90
N LEU A 87 4.54 6.85 -10.70
CA LEU A 87 5.32 7.40 -9.60
C LEU A 87 6.83 7.20 -9.77
N SER A 88 7.26 6.31 -10.66
CA SER A 88 8.69 6.03 -10.91
C SER A 88 9.31 6.95 -11.96
N PHE A 89 8.52 7.49 -12.88
CA PHE A 89 9.01 8.39 -13.91
C PHE A 89 9.11 9.83 -13.36
N PRO A 90 10.26 10.53 -13.48
CA PRO A 90 10.50 11.79 -12.77
C PRO A 90 9.41 12.85 -12.98
N LEU A 91 8.99 13.06 -14.24
CA LEU A 91 8.02 14.10 -14.57
C LEU A 91 6.66 13.82 -13.93
N THR A 92 6.14 12.60 -14.10
CA THR A 92 4.86 12.20 -13.53
C THR A 92 4.94 12.09 -12.01
N ARG A 93 6.07 11.65 -11.45
CA ARG A 93 6.33 11.72 -10.01
C ARG A 93 6.17 13.14 -9.51
N PHE A 94 6.83 14.12 -10.12
CA PHE A 94 6.70 15.51 -9.69
C PHE A 94 5.25 16.01 -9.74
N PHE A 95 4.52 15.75 -10.83
CA PHE A 95 3.14 16.20 -10.94
C PHE A 95 2.20 15.52 -9.93
N LEU A 96 2.39 14.22 -9.70
CA LEU A 96 1.50 13.42 -8.86
C LEU A 96 1.86 13.55 -7.38
N SER A 97 3.14 13.52 -7.05
CA SER A 97 3.63 13.52 -5.67
C SER A 97 4.26 14.83 -5.22
N GLY A 98 4.59 15.76 -6.11
CA GLY A 98 5.34 16.98 -5.77
C GLY A 98 6.82 16.73 -5.44
N LEU A 99 7.33 15.52 -5.68
CA LEU A 99 8.70 15.12 -5.37
C LEU A 99 9.59 15.21 -6.59
N TRP A 100 10.71 15.94 -6.46
CA TRP A 100 11.72 15.97 -7.51
C TRP A 100 12.83 14.95 -7.32
N SER A 101 13.26 14.77 -6.07
CA SER A 101 14.25 13.77 -5.69
C SER A 101 13.80 12.34 -6.01
N PRO A 102 14.73 11.43 -6.32
CA PRO A 102 14.52 9.98 -6.25
C PRO A 102 13.83 9.56 -4.95
N TRP A 103 13.09 8.45 -4.97
CA TRP A 103 12.35 7.98 -3.79
C TRP A 103 13.29 7.65 -2.63
N GLU A 104 14.47 7.12 -2.95
CA GLU A 104 15.55 6.75 -2.04
C GLU A 104 16.21 7.96 -1.36
N GLU A 105 16.10 9.14 -1.98
CA GLU A 105 16.70 10.40 -1.52
C GLU A 105 15.66 11.39 -0.99
N ALA A 106 14.37 11.05 -1.06
CA ALA A 106 13.29 11.91 -0.62
C ALA A 106 13.29 12.06 0.91
N GLN A 107 13.18 13.30 1.39
CA GLN A 107 13.15 13.58 2.82
C GLN A 107 11.80 13.19 3.43
N ALA A 108 11.80 12.78 4.70
CA ALA A 108 10.60 12.34 5.41
C ALA A 108 9.48 13.41 5.36
N GLU A 109 9.83 14.69 5.51
CA GLU A 109 8.90 15.81 5.46
C GLU A 109 8.22 15.93 4.09
N GLN A 110 8.99 15.70 3.01
CA GLN A 110 8.46 15.74 1.64
C GLN A 110 7.51 14.57 1.38
N LEU A 111 7.86 13.37 1.86
CA LEU A 111 7.03 12.17 1.77
C LEU A 111 5.72 12.34 2.56
N LYS A 112 5.78 12.89 3.78
CA LYS A 112 4.59 13.19 4.60
C LYS A 112 3.69 14.22 3.93
N ALA A 113 4.27 15.31 3.41
CA ALA A 113 3.50 16.33 2.69
C ALA A 113 2.83 15.76 1.43
N PHE A 114 3.51 14.85 0.71
CA PHE A 114 2.93 14.10 -0.40
C PHE A 114 1.72 13.27 0.04
N LEU A 115 1.88 12.43 1.06
CA LEU A 115 0.83 11.57 1.56
C LEU A 115 -0.37 12.37 2.08
N ASP A 116 -0.13 13.48 2.79
CA ASP A 116 -1.19 14.34 3.30
C ASP A 116 -2.00 15.00 2.16
N ARG A 117 -1.33 15.45 1.09
CA ARG A 117 -2.01 15.96 -0.11
C ARG A 117 -2.91 14.91 -0.76
N TRP A 118 -2.45 13.66 -0.84
CA TRP A 118 -3.25 12.59 -1.41
C TRP A 118 -4.43 12.22 -0.51
N ARG A 119 -4.18 12.08 0.79
CA ARG A 119 -5.18 11.80 1.82
C ARG A 119 -6.33 12.82 1.83
N ASN A 120 -5.99 14.10 1.73
CA ASN A 120 -6.96 15.20 1.80
C ASN A 120 -7.35 15.75 0.41
N SER A 121 -6.99 15.05 -0.67
CA SER A 121 -7.25 15.51 -2.03
C SER A 121 -8.75 15.66 -2.28
N ARG A 122 -9.17 16.63 -3.11
CA ARG A 122 -10.56 16.71 -3.60
C ARG A 122 -10.90 15.61 -4.59
N PHE A 123 -9.90 15.04 -5.27
CA PHE A 123 -10.10 13.98 -6.25
C PHE A 123 -10.12 12.61 -5.59
N ALA A 124 -11.18 11.84 -5.85
CA ALA A 124 -11.34 10.50 -5.27
C ALA A 124 -10.19 9.56 -5.62
N LEU A 125 -9.61 9.68 -6.82
CA LEU A 125 -8.48 8.88 -7.28
C LEU A 125 -7.28 8.94 -6.34
N PHE A 126 -6.85 10.14 -5.93
CA PHE A 126 -5.69 10.30 -5.05
C PHE A 126 -5.97 9.81 -3.62
N ARG A 127 -7.20 10.02 -3.13
CA ARG A 127 -7.60 9.47 -1.83
C ARG A 127 -7.61 7.95 -1.84
N ALA A 128 -8.13 7.34 -2.91
CA ALA A 128 -8.11 5.89 -3.09
C ALA A 128 -6.68 5.35 -3.19
N GLY A 129 -5.78 6.03 -3.92
CA GLY A 129 -4.37 5.67 -3.97
C GLY A 129 -3.69 5.70 -2.60
N TYR A 130 -3.95 6.76 -1.80
CA TYR A 130 -3.47 6.83 -0.41
C TYR A 130 -4.01 5.69 0.45
N GLN A 131 -5.32 5.45 0.40
CA GLN A 131 -5.98 4.40 1.17
C GLN A 131 -5.44 3.02 0.80
N GLY A 132 -5.34 2.69 -0.48
CA GLY A 132 -4.82 1.40 -0.94
C GLY A 132 -3.37 1.17 -0.51
N MET A 133 -2.50 2.18 -0.63
CA MET A 133 -1.12 2.06 -0.14
C MET A 133 -1.05 1.90 1.39
N ALA A 134 -1.87 2.65 2.13
CA ALA A 134 -1.93 2.54 3.58
C ALA A 134 -2.44 1.16 4.01
N GLU A 135 -3.50 0.65 3.40
CA GLU A 135 -4.07 -0.66 3.67
C GLU A 135 -3.06 -1.77 3.39
N LEU A 136 -2.37 -1.72 2.25
CA LEU A 136 -1.31 -2.68 1.93
C LEU A 136 -0.20 -2.68 2.98
N VAL A 137 0.32 -1.51 3.37
CA VAL A 137 1.39 -1.41 4.36
C VAL A 137 0.92 -1.89 5.73
N MET A 138 -0.27 -1.47 6.18
CA MET A 138 -0.81 -1.84 7.49
C MET A 138 -1.15 -3.34 7.55
N ALA A 139 -1.77 -3.90 6.51
CA ALA A 139 -2.05 -5.33 6.43
C ALA A 139 -0.75 -6.15 6.46
N SER A 140 0.30 -5.66 5.80
CA SER A 140 1.62 -6.31 5.78
C SER A 140 2.32 -6.25 7.13
N TYR A 141 2.23 -5.11 7.83
CA TYR A 141 2.83 -4.92 9.15
C TYR A 141 2.13 -5.77 10.23
N TYR A 142 0.80 -5.72 10.31
CA TYR A 142 0.04 -6.47 11.31
C TYR A 142 -0.13 -7.96 10.95
N GLY A 143 -0.07 -8.30 9.67
CA GLY A 143 -0.11 -9.68 9.19
C GLY A 143 1.19 -10.45 9.39
N ASN A 144 2.28 -9.78 9.82
CA ASN A 144 3.58 -10.42 10.00
C ASN A 144 3.72 -11.05 11.41
N PRO A 145 3.87 -12.39 11.50
CA PRO A 145 4.06 -13.08 12.78
C PRO A 145 5.29 -12.60 13.57
N ASN A 146 6.33 -12.13 12.90
CA ASN A 146 7.55 -11.62 13.57
C ASN A 146 7.25 -10.41 14.47
N GLY A 147 6.22 -9.63 14.14
CA GLY A 147 5.80 -8.45 14.89
C GLY A 147 4.83 -8.70 16.03
N TRP A 148 4.17 -9.87 16.05
CA TRP A 148 3.06 -10.12 16.98
C TRP A 148 3.48 -10.08 18.45
N SER A 149 4.67 -10.60 18.77
CA SER A 149 5.21 -10.55 20.14
C SER A 149 5.45 -9.12 20.63
N ALA A 150 5.93 -8.23 19.76
CA ALA A 150 6.21 -6.84 20.08
C ALA A 150 4.94 -6.04 20.41
N ILE A 151 3.81 -6.38 19.77
CA ILE A 151 2.51 -5.75 20.01
C ILE A 151 1.63 -6.51 21.02
N GLY A 152 2.16 -7.55 21.66
CA GLY A 152 1.42 -8.38 22.63
C GLY A 152 0.29 -9.22 22.04
N TYR A 153 0.29 -9.45 20.72
CA TYR A 153 -0.70 -10.28 20.04
C TYR A 153 -0.26 -11.75 20.07
N PRO A 154 -1.06 -12.69 20.59
CA PRO A 154 -0.69 -14.11 20.65
C PRO A 154 -0.79 -14.84 19.29
N GLY A 155 -1.18 -14.13 18.23
CA GLY A 155 -1.51 -14.73 16.93
C GLY A 155 -2.99 -15.11 16.81
N PRO A 156 -3.43 -15.48 15.59
CA PRO A 156 -4.80 -15.89 15.35
C PRO A 156 -5.12 -17.19 16.10
N PRO A 157 -6.37 -17.36 16.57
CA PRO A 157 -6.78 -18.57 17.27
C PRO A 157 -6.66 -19.79 16.34
N VAL A 158 -6.07 -20.87 16.85
CA VAL A 158 -6.04 -22.15 16.14
C VAL A 158 -7.45 -22.73 16.19
N LEU A 159 -8.15 -22.74 15.05
CA LEU A 159 -9.44 -23.41 14.94
C LEU A 159 -9.19 -24.92 14.94
N SER A 160 -9.56 -25.62 16.01
CA SER A 160 -9.60 -27.08 16.01
C SER A 160 -10.68 -27.52 15.02
N LYS A 161 -10.32 -28.37 14.05
CA LYS A 161 -11.28 -29.04 13.16
C LYS A 161 -12.03 -30.14 13.88
#